data_AF-A0A8H6T4D4-F1
#
_entry.id   AF-A0A8H6T4D4-F1
#
_cell.length_a   1.000
_cell.length_b   1.000
_cell.length_c   1.000
_cell.angle_alpha   90.00
_cell.angle_beta   90.00
_cell.angle_gamma   90.00
#
_symmetry.space_group_name_H-M   'P 1'
#
loop_
_entity.id
_entity.type
_entity.pdbx_description
1 polymer ?
#
loop_
_entity_poly.entity_id
_entity_poly.type
_entity_poly.pdbx_seq_one_letter_code
_entity_poly.pdbx_strand_id
1 'polypeptide(L)'
;MTSAITIEYKISPPAGPKYALPTEKKHTFPIAPSGDFYTTLREALANARDEVGKELTSWRDAVGTAEAKKEGKPPKNDEDEDEEEEEEVAE
;
A
#
# COMPACT_ATOMS: atom_id res chain seq x y z
N MET A 1 29.87 -4.51 -14.41
CA MET A 1 29.04 -4.96 -13.27
C MET A 1 27.82 -4.05 -13.24
N THR A 2 26.61 -4.60 -13.30
CA THR A 2 25.37 -3.83 -13.15
C THR A 2 24.96 -3.86 -11.69
N SER A 3 24.95 -2.71 -11.03
CA SER A 3 24.54 -2.57 -9.64
C SER A 3 23.03 -2.28 -9.59
N ALA A 4 22.32 -2.76 -8.56
CA ALA A 4 20.89 -2.51 -8.40
C ALA A 4 20.52 -2.54 -6.91
N ILE A 5 19.47 -1.81 -6.54
CA ILE A 5 18.80 -1.89 -5.24
C ILE A 5 17.61 -2.84 -5.38
N THR A 6 17.54 -3.85 -4.53
CA THR A 6 16.43 -4.80 -4.51
C THR A 6 15.70 -4.67 -3.19
N ILE A 7 14.39 -4.45 -3.24
CA ILE A 7 13.52 -4.43 -2.06
C ILE A 7 12.47 -5.50 -2.24
N GLU A 8 12.39 -6.39 -1.26
CA GLU A 8 11.39 -7.45 -1.20
C GLU A 8 10.67 -7.30 0.13
N TYR A 9 9.34 -7.27 0.09
CA TYR A 9 8.54 -7.19 1.29
C TYR A 9 7.39 -8.18 1.22
N LYS A 10 7.03 -8.69 2.40
CA LYS A 10 5.88 -9.55 2.63
C LYS A 10 5.06 -8.99 3.78
N ILE A 11 3.78 -8.76 3.51
CA ILE A 11 2.82 -8.17 4.44
C ILE A 11 1.84 -9.26 4.84
N SER A 12 1.68 -9.43 6.14
CA SER A 12 0.69 -10.31 6.76
C SER A 12 -0.37 -9.42 7.40
N PRO A 13 -1.44 -9.06 6.66
CA PRO A 13 -2.47 -8.19 7.22
C PRO A 13 -3.29 -8.91 8.29
N PRO A 14 -3.86 -8.18 9.27
CA PRO A 14 -4.73 -8.76 10.28
C PRO A 14 -6.01 -9.36 9.66
N ALA A 15 -6.64 -10.28 10.39
CA ALA A 15 -7.88 -10.93 9.96
C ALA A 15 -8.98 -9.88 9.73
N GLY A 16 -9.39 -9.74 8.48
CA GLY A 16 -10.30 -8.70 8.02
C GLY A 16 -10.87 -8.99 6.64
N PRO A 17 -11.51 -8.01 5.99
CA PRO A 17 -11.99 -8.16 4.62
C PRO A 17 -10.83 -8.51 3.67
N LYS A 18 -11.15 -9.16 2.55
CA LYS A 18 -10.13 -9.50 1.54
C LYS A 18 -9.55 -8.21 0.96
N TYR A 19 -8.33 -7.88 1.35
CA TYR A 19 -7.60 -6.72 0.82
C TYR A 19 -7.25 -6.96 -0.65
N ALA A 20 -7.63 -6.03 -1.53
CA ALA A 20 -7.30 -6.08 -2.96
C ALA A 20 -5.87 -5.56 -3.26
N LEU A 21 -4.93 -5.77 -2.32
CA LEU A 21 -3.56 -5.32 -2.40
C LEU A 21 -2.60 -6.52 -2.40
N PRO A 22 -1.46 -6.45 -3.12
CA PRO A 22 -0.47 -7.52 -3.12
C PRO A 22 0.22 -7.62 -1.76
N THR A 23 0.18 -8.82 -1.17
CA THR A 23 0.83 -9.13 0.13
C THR A 23 2.31 -9.43 0.00
N GLU A 24 2.82 -9.60 -1.22
CA GLU A 24 4.23 -9.84 -1.50
C GLU A 24 4.59 -9.09 -2.77
N LYS A 25 5.68 -8.33 -2.71
CA LYS A 25 6.20 -7.61 -3.88
C LYS A 25 7.70 -7.49 -3.83
N LYS A 26 8.29 -7.54 -5.02
CA LYS A 26 9.73 -7.39 -5.24
C LYS A 26 9.98 -6.30 -6.26
N HIS A 27 10.78 -5.34 -5.86
CA HIS A 27 11.21 -4.22 -6.68
C HIS A 27 12.71 -4.30 -6.95
N THR A 28 13.11 -3.86 -8.13
CA THR A 28 14.52 -3.81 -8.54
C THR A 28 14.78 -2.48 -9.23
N PHE A 29 15.64 -1.67 -8.64
CA PHE A 29 16.02 -0.35 -9.13
C PHE A 29 17.46 -0.40 -9.65
N PRO A 30 17.68 -0.36 -10.98
CA PRO A 30 19.01 -0.45 -11.56
C PRO A 30 19.82 0.84 -11.32
N ILE A 31 21.14 0.68 -11.13
CA ILE A 31 22.11 1.76 -10.98
C ILE A 31 23.04 1.73 -12.19
N ALA A 32 23.11 2.85 -12.92
CA ALA A 32 23.94 2.92 -14.12
C ALA A 32 25.44 2.97 -13.74
N PRO A 33 26.31 2.23 -14.45
CA PRO A 33 27.73 2.16 -14.11
C PRO A 33 28.58 3.32 -14.63
N SER A 34 28.00 4.34 -15.28
CA SER A 34 28.75 5.41 -15.98
C SER A 34 28.69 6.76 -15.27
N GLY A 35 29.83 7.48 -15.27
CA GLY A 35 29.96 8.93 -15.08
C GLY A 35 29.69 9.46 -13.67
N ASP A 36 28.49 9.22 -13.16
CA ASP A 36 27.96 9.74 -11.90
C ASP A 36 27.24 8.65 -11.10
N PHE A 37 27.96 7.57 -10.78
CA PHE A 37 27.43 6.42 -10.05
C PHE A 37 26.63 6.82 -8.80
N TYR A 38 27.13 7.77 -8.01
CA TYR A 38 26.46 8.22 -6.78
C TYR A 38 25.17 9.01 -7.05
N THR A 39 25.09 9.73 -8.16
CA THR A 39 23.85 10.42 -8.58
C THR A 39 22.80 9.38 -8.94
N THR A 40 23.15 8.40 -9.78
CA THR A 40 22.23 7.34 -10.19
C THR A 40 21.83 6.43 -9.02
N LEU A 41 22.73 6.21 -8.05
CA LEU A 41 22.41 5.52 -6.79
C LEU A 41 21.40 6.31 -5.96
N ARG A 42 21.59 7.64 -5.85
CA ARG A 42 20.68 8.52 -5.10
C ARG A 42 19.29 8.57 -5.74
N GLU A 43 19.23 8.64 -7.07
CA GLU A 43 17.99 8.58 -7.82
C GLU A 43 17.29 7.23 -7.64
N ALA A 44 18.03 6.12 -7.74
CA ALA A 44 17.50 4.79 -7.51
C ALA A 44 16.94 4.63 -6.08
N LEU A 45 17.61 5.20 -5.06
CA LEU A 45 17.10 5.22 -3.68
C LEU A 45 15.84 6.08 -3.52
N ALA A 46 15.79 7.25 -4.17
CA ALA A 46 14.61 8.11 -4.13
C ALA A 46 13.40 7.41 -4.75
N ASN A 47 13.59 6.80 -5.94
CA ASN A 47 12.54 6.02 -6.60
C ASN A 47 12.09 4.84 -5.73
N ALA A 48 13.04 4.13 -5.12
CA ALA A 48 12.75 3.03 -4.22
C ALA A 48 11.91 3.46 -3.01
N ARG A 49 12.27 4.60 -2.40
CA ARG A 49 11.51 5.17 -1.29
C ARG A 49 10.10 5.57 -1.72
N ASP A 50 9.96 6.22 -2.86
CA ASP A 50 8.67 6.74 -3.31
C ASP A 50 7.72 5.62 -3.72
N GLU A 51 8.19 4.62 -4.45
CA GLU A 51 7.35 3.49 -4.91
C GLU A 51 6.93 2.60 -3.74
N VAL A 52 7.89 2.11 -2.94
CA VAL A 52 7.59 1.27 -1.78
C VAL A 52 6.79 2.06 -0.74
N GLY A 53 7.10 3.34 -0.56
CA GLY A 53 6.38 4.22 0.36
C GLY A 53 4.90 4.36 0.00
N LYS A 54 4.58 4.58 -1.28
CA LYS A 54 3.19 4.64 -1.77
C LYS A 54 2.45 3.34 -1.50
N GLU A 55 3.07 2.20 -1.80
CA GLU A 55 2.45 0.88 -1.63
C GLU A 55 2.17 0.54 -0.16
N LEU A 56 3.15 0.79 0.72
CA LEU A 56 2.98 0.57 2.15
C LEU A 56 1.97 1.56 2.76
N THR A 57 1.88 2.77 2.22
CA THR A 57 0.86 3.74 2.61
C THR A 57 -0.53 3.26 2.22
N SER A 58 -0.72 2.75 1.00
CA SER A 58 -1.99 2.13 0.58
C SER A 58 -2.37 0.96 1.47
N TRP A 59 -1.39 0.13 1.88
CA TRP A 59 -1.62 -0.95 2.84
C TRP A 59 -2.05 -0.45 4.21
N ARG A 60 -1.36 0.58 4.74
CA ARG A 60 -1.73 1.23 6.00
C ARG A 60 -3.15 1.77 5.94
N ASP A 61 -3.51 2.45 4.86
CA ASP A 61 -4.82 3.10 4.72
C ASP A 61 -5.94 2.06 4.55
N ALA A 62 -5.70 0.98 3.79
CA ALA A 62 -6.65 -0.13 3.63
C ALA A 62 -6.90 -0.88 4.95
N VAL A 63 -5.84 -1.20 5.70
CA VAL A 63 -5.97 -1.85 7.01
C VAL A 63 -6.58 -0.90 8.02
N GLY A 64 -6.13 0.36 8.09
CA GLY A 64 -6.67 1.37 9.01
C GLY A 64 -8.15 1.65 8.78
N THR A 65 -8.58 1.74 7.53
CA THR A 65 -10.01 1.89 7.19
C THR A 65 -10.82 0.66 7.57
N ALA A 66 -10.27 -0.55 7.38
CA ALA A 66 -10.95 -1.80 7.74
C ALA A 66 -11.11 -1.94 9.27
N GLU A 67 -10.07 -1.61 10.03
CA GLU A 67 -10.11 -1.64 11.50
C GLU A 67 -11.05 -0.57 12.07
N ALA A 68 -11.02 0.67 11.55
CA ALA A 68 -11.94 1.73 11.98
C ALA A 68 -13.42 1.37 11.72
N LYS A 69 -13.72 0.73 10.59
CA LYS A 69 -15.07 0.23 10.28
C LYS A 69 -15.53 -0.87 11.24
N LYS A 70 -14.60 -1.66 11.79
CA LYS A 70 -14.89 -2.71 12.77
C LYS A 70 -15.21 -2.14 14.16
N GLU A 71 -14.55 -1.05 14.56
CA GLU A 71 -14.83 -0.38 15.83
C GLU A 71 -16.12 0.47 15.79
N GLY A 72 -16.51 0.98 14.62
CA GLY A 72 -17.66 1.87 14.47
C GLY A 72 -19.03 1.20 14.30
N LYS A 73 -19.11 -0.11 14.08
CA LYS A 73 -20.40 -0.81 13.88
C LYS A 73 -20.85 -1.49 15.18
N PRO A 74 -21.81 -0.93 15.94
CA PRO A 74 -22.47 -1.71 16.98
C PRO A 74 -23.10 -2.95 16.34
N PRO A 75 -23.17 -4.10 17.05
CA PRO A 75 -23.82 -5.29 16.51
C PRO A 75 -25.24 -4.92 16.11
N LYS A 76 -25.53 -5.04 14.81
CA LYS A 76 -26.88 -4.90 14.26
C LYS A 76 -27.64 -6.09 14.83
N ASN A 77 -28.50 -5.84 15.83
CA ASN A 77 -29.56 -6.79 16.15
C ASN A 77 -30.40 -6.88 14.88
N ASP A 78 -30.51 -8.09 14.33
CA ASP A 78 -31.34 -8.41 13.17
C ASP A 78 -32.79 -8.02 13.43
N GLU A 79 -33.23 -6.89 12.88
CA GLU A 79 -34.59 -6.59 12.40
C GLU A 79 -34.53 -5.18 11.77
N ASP A 80 -35.12 -5.05 10.58
CA ASP A 80 -35.28 -3.83 9.76
C ASP A 80 -34.20 -3.51 8.70
N GLU A 81 -34.53 -4.01 7.50
CA GLU A 81 -34.61 -3.36 6.18
C GLU A 81 -33.77 -2.11 5.86
N ASP A 82 -33.03 -2.26 4.76
CA ASP A 82 -32.71 -1.27 3.72
C ASP A 82 -31.88 0.00 4.02
N GLU A 83 -31.35 0.50 2.90
CA GLU A 83 -30.76 1.81 2.61
C GLU A 83 -29.22 1.97 2.64
N GLU A 84 -28.71 1.82 1.42
CA GLU A 84 -27.98 2.84 0.65
C GLU A 84 -26.44 2.78 0.61
N GLU A 85 -26.00 2.18 -0.50
CA GLU A 85 -24.81 2.55 -1.27
C GLU A 85 -24.82 4.05 -1.65
N GLU A 86 -23.60 4.59 -1.81
CA GLU A 86 -23.25 5.82 -2.52
C GLU A 86 -23.76 7.17 -1.98
N GLU A 87 -22.83 7.93 -1.39
CA GLU A 87 -22.87 9.39 -1.51
C GLU A 87 -21.47 9.91 -1.91
N GLU A 88 -21.15 9.76 -3.20
CA GLU A 88 -20.44 10.83 -3.92
C GLU A 88 -21.51 11.70 -4.59
N VAL A 89 -21.76 12.90 -4.08
CA VAL A 89 -21.83 14.12 -4.93
C VAL A 89 -21.48 15.34 -4.07
N ALA A 90 -20.43 16.05 -4.48
CA ALA A 90 -20.21 17.44 -4.10
C ALA A 90 -20.48 18.30 -5.34
N GLU A 91 -21.53 19.13 -5.30
CA GLU A 91 -21.51 20.58 -5.61
C GLU A 91 -22.88 21.21 -5.29
#